data_AF-A0A5K1HJB1-F1
#
_entry.id   AF-A0A5K1HJB1-F1
#
_cell.length_a   1.000
_cell.length_b   1.000
_cell.length_c   1.000
_cell.angle_alpha   90.00
_cell.angle_beta   90.00
_cell.angle_gamma   90.00
#
_symmetry.space_group_name_H-M   'P 1'
#
loop_
_entity.id
_entity.type
_entity.pdbx_description
1 polymer ?
#
loop_
_entity_poly.entity_id
_entity_poly.type
_entity_poly.pdbx_seq_one_letter_code
_entity_poly.pdbx_strand_id
1 'polypeptide(L)' 'KCIVATNIAETSLTLDGVKYVIDTGFCKLKVYNPRIGMDALQITPISQANANQRAGRAGRT' A
#
# COMPACT_ATOMS: atom_id res chain seq x y z
N LYS A 1 -11.24 16.64 1.22
CA LYS A 1 -10.81 15.77 0.09
C LYS A 1 -10.61 14.37 0.64
N CYS A 2 -11.23 13.35 0.05
CA CYS A 2 -11.01 11.95 0.42
C CYS A 2 -10.40 11.23 -0.77
N ILE A 3 -9.40 10.38 -0.53
CA ILE A 3 -8.65 9.69 -1.57
C ILE A 3 -8.65 8.21 -1.20
N VAL A 4 -9.18 7.36 -2.08
CA VAL A 4 -9.10 5.91 -1.94
C VAL A 4 -8.00 5.44 -2.89
N ALA A 5 -6.96 4.82 -2.34
CA ALA A 5 -5.78 4.44 -3.09
C ALA A 5 -5.30 3.03 -2.73
N THR A 6 -4.52 2.45 -3.62
CA THR A 6 -3.78 1.20 -3.39
C THR A 6 -2.39 1.52 -2.79
N ASN A 7 -1.53 0.51 -2.67
CA ASN A 7 -0.13 0.66 -2.26
C ASN A 7 0.70 1.59 -3.17
N ILE A 8 0.17 2.07 -4.30
CA ILE A 8 0.81 3.11 -5.14
C ILE A 8 1.00 4.42 -4.36
N ALA A 9 0.07 4.76 -3.46
CA ALA A 9 0.17 5.99 -2.66
C ALA A 9 1.30 5.95 -1.61
N GLU A 10 1.90 4.78 -1.36
CA GLU A 10 2.99 4.58 -0.41
C GLU A 10 4.28 5.26 -0.88
N THR A 11 4.66 5.08 -2.15
CA THR A 11 5.95 5.54 -2.69
C THR A 11 5.80 6.49 -3.86
N SER A 12 4.91 6.21 -4.81
CA SER A 12 4.98 6.78 -6.17
C SER A 12 4.38 8.18 -6.33
N LEU A 13 3.55 8.66 -5.39
CA LEU A 13 2.80 9.92 -5.55
C LEU A 13 2.75 10.76 -4.28
N THR A 14 3.28 11.98 -4.33
CA THR A 14 3.08 12.96 -3.25
C THR A 14 1.72 13.63 -3.45
N LEU A 15 0.88 13.57 -2.42
CA LEU A 15 -0.46 14.17 -2.42
C LEU A 15 -0.49 15.28 -1.38
N ASP A 16 -0.63 16.51 -1.83
CA ASP A 16 -0.67 17.68 -0.94
C ASP A 16 -1.98 17.72 -0.14
N GLY A 17 -1.88 18.18 1.11
CA GLY A 17 -3.04 18.37 1.99
C GLY A 17 -3.59 17.08 2.62
N VAL A 18 -2.84 15.98 2.61
CA VAL A 18 -3.23 14.74 3.32
C VAL A 18 -2.84 14.85 4.79
N LYS A 19 -3.83 15.10 5.64
CA LYS A 19 -3.65 15.20 7.11
C LYS A 19 -3.82 13.87 7.85
N TYR A 20 -4.62 12.96 7.30
CA TYR A 20 -4.95 11.68 7.91
C TYR A 20 -4.75 10.55 6.89
N VAL A 21 -4.23 9.42 7.36
CA VAL A 21 -4.10 8.19 6.60
C VAL A 21 -4.84 7.10 7.37
N ILE A 22 -5.66 6.33 6.67
CA ILE A 22 -6.31 5.12 7.18
C ILE A 22 -5.68 3.94 6.43
N ASP A 23 -4.94 3.10 7.14
CA ASP A 23 -4.29 1.92 6.57
C ASP A 23 -5.07 0.65 6.94
N THR A 24 -5.30 -0.20 5.94
CA THR A 24 -5.98 -1.49 6.13
C THR A 24 -5.02 -2.59 6.58
N GLY A 25 -3.71 -2.38 6.44
CA GLY A 25 -2.69 -3.38 6.79
C GLY A 25 -2.50 -4.48 5.74
N PHE A 26 -3.12 -4.36 4.56
CA PHE A 26 -3.00 -5.33 3.48
C PHE A 26 -2.54 -4.69 2.17
N CYS A 27 -2.01 -5.53 1.28
CA CYS A 27 -1.77 -5.19 -0.12
C CYS A 27 -2.06 -6.40 -1.01
N LYS A 28 -2.22 -6.17 -2.32
CA LYS A 28 -2.20 -7.25 -3.31
C LYS A 28 -0.79 -7.37 -3.86
N LEU A 29 -0.19 -8.54 -3.71
CA LEU A 29 1.11 -8.87 -4.28
C LEU A 29 0.97 -9.91 -5.37
N LYS A 30 1.81 -9.75 -6.40
CA LYS A 30 1.99 -10.75 -7.43
C LYS A 30 2.90 -11.84 -6.88
N VAL A 31 2.36 -13.05 -6.72
CA VAL A 31 3.06 -14.21 -6.18
C VAL A 31 3.09 -15.30 -7.25
N TYR A 32 4.28 -15.78 -7.58
CA TYR A 32 4.46 -16.88 -8.51
C TYR A 32 4.11 -18.21 -7.82
N ASN A 33 3.19 -18.99 -8.40
CA ASN A 33 2.84 -20.31 -7.91
C ASN A 33 3.53 -21.39 -8.77
N PRO A 34 4.60 -22.04 -8.27
CA PRO A 34 5.37 -23.02 -9.05
C PRO A 34 4.60 -24.31 -9.35
N ARG A 35 3.52 -24.60 -8.61
CA ARG A 35 2.72 -25.82 -8.85
C ARG A 35 1.85 -25.73 -10.09
N ILE A 36 1.39 -24.53 -10.42
CA ILE A 36 0.55 -24.27 -11.60
C ILE A 36 1.31 -23.54 -12.71
N GLY A 37 2.56 -23.12 -12.46
CA GLY A 37 3.40 -22.43 -13.44
C GLY A 37 2.92 -21.03 -13.80
N MET A 38 2.16 -20.37 -12.92
CA MET A 38 1.54 -19.07 -13.20
C MET A 38 1.61 -18.13 -12.01
N ASP A 39 1.52 -16.83 -12.31
CA ASP A 39 1.40 -15.77 -11.33
C ASP A 39 -0.05 -15.62 -10.82
N ALA A 40 -0.20 -15.32 -9.54
CA ALA A 40 -1.47 -14.98 -8.91
C ALA A 40 -1.36 -13.67 -8.15
N LEU A 41 -2.45 -12.91 -8.07
CA LEU A 41 -2.58 -11.76 -7.19
C LEU A 41 -3.20 -12.22 -5.87
N GLN A 42 -2.41 -12.21 -4.80
CA GLN A 42 -2.86 -12.60 -3.47
C GLN A 42 -2.92 -11.38 -2.54
N ILE A 43 -3.92 -11.37 -1.67
CA ILE A 43 -4.01 -10.40 -0.57
C ILE A 43 -3.07 -10.87 0.53
N THR A 44 -2.13 -10.02 0.93
CA THR A 44 -1.12 -10.33 1.93
C THR A 44 -1.03 -9.21 2.96
N PRO A 45 -0.71 -9.52 4.23
CA PRO A 45 -0.39 -8.49 5.21
C PRO A 45 0.85 -7.70 4.78
N ILE A 46 0.87 -6.41 5.06
CA ILE A 46 2.02 -5.56 4.75
C ILE A 46 3.14 -5.74 5.78
N SER A 47 4.37 -5.45 5.39
CA SER A 47 5.48 -5.42 6.36
C SER A 47 5.39 -4.20 7.28
N GLN A 48 6.06 -4.27 8.43
CA GLN A 48 6.19 -3.12 9.33
C GLN A 48 6.82 -1.90 8.64
N ALA A 49 7.78 -2.13 7.73
CA ALA A 49 8.41 -1.06 6.97
C ALA A 49 7.40 -0.35 6.05
N ASN A 50 6.51 -1.12 5.39
CA ASN A 50 5.44 -0.55 4.56
C ASN A 50 4.44 0.25 5.40
N ALA A 51 4.03 -0.30 6.55
CA ALA A 51 3.13 0.38 7.48
C ALA A 51 3.71 1.74 7.92
N ASN A 52 5.00 1.76 8.26
CA ASN A 52 5.71 2.98 8.66
C ASN A 52 5.75 4.01 7.52
N GLN A 53 6.02 3.58 6.27
CA GLN A 53 5.99 4.48 5.12
C GLN A 53 4.60 5.07 4.86
N ARG A 54 3.54 4.26 4.98
CA ARG A 54 2.15 4.71 4.82
C ARG A 54 1.74 5.72 5.87
N ALA A 55 2.09 5.47 7.14
CA ALA A 55 1.85 6.40 8.22
C ALA A 55 2.53 7.76 7.97
N GLY A 56 3.76 7.75 7.42
CA GLY A 56 4.51 8.95 7.05
C GLY A 56 3.96 9.73 5.84
N ARG A 57 2.84 9.32 5.23
CA ARG A 57 2.15 10.09 4.17
C ARG A 57 1.18 11.12 4.74
N ALA A 58 0.77 10.99 6.01
CA ALA A 58 0.04 12.03 6.72
C ALA A 58 0.98 13.16 7.16
N GLY A 59 0.50 14.40 7.18
CA GLY A 59 1.20 15.52 7.83
C GLY A 59 2.26 16.23 7.00
N ARG A 60 2.22 16.10 5.67
CA ARG A 60 3.08 16.86 4.74
C ARG A 60 2.50 18.25 4.42
N THR A 61 2.07 19.00 5.45
CA THR A 61 1.46 20.34 5.33
C THR A 61 2.23 21.36 6.13
#